data_AF-A0A6L7LEJ3-F1
#
_entry.id   AF-A0A6L7LEJ3-F1
#
_cell.length_a   1.000
_cell.length_b   1.000
_cell.length_c   1.000
_cell.angle_alpha   90.00
_cell.angle_beta   90.00
_cell.angle_gamma   90.00
#
_symmetry.space_group_name_H-M   'P 1'
#
loop_
_entity.id
_entity.type
_entity.pdbx_description
1 polymer ?
#
loop_
_entity_poly.entity_id
_entity_poly.type
_entity_poly.pdbx_seq_one_letter_code
_entity_poly.pdbx_strand_id
1 'polypeptide(L)'
;MSNEIFDMKRGIKARLENIPGLRVITYQPEDWSDFPVAIIRTDGTSASRSETEFVVTVMAGGSNRRESYDTLDSHIAASGEMSIEAAIDDDVTLGGAADRAYLVGVDNIRIVRMGARRYVGADFRIRVENRTKAEATPPKEERSDTLSNERDGTNRNYFDMTNIPGAHGALAQTKIDDPSGTWSGARRMWIAKRSGEGRDANLFFQAESGSMVRGSTIFEEGAAIWSGSAQASPEASGGECARMDWSKVGAYTTRSEFTLCGYARMTIAAPDIPSGRFRVLVRARTDTDNAELGTGHMGFGLGWSSGSTSKTPDESEAVFPETASEFRMLDLGELTLPPTAVPEGYAAPEFNLDIHGTLSGGGAKNDAGAHHFRWSVDCVTLLPIDEGEVVVSGVGPSERILLDTLSEAGPGVYMLDGSDTVLGPADFEGAPFRIGPEDTRVYVVRDDVSDPSGVKFGVETSLTPLTAGF
;
A
#
# COMPACT_ATOMS: atom_id res chain seq x y z
N MET A 1 -4.00 2.85 41.48
CA MET A 1 -2.71 2.15 41.26
C MET A 1 -3.03 0.71 40.94
N SER A 2 -2.87 0.31 39.68
CA SER A 2 -2.94 -1.11 39.29
C SER A 2 -1.89 -1.88 40.11
N ASN A 3 -2.27 -3.05 40.60
CA ASN A 3 -1.36 -3.91 41.34
C ASN A 3 -0.64 -4.76 40.31
N GLU A 4 0.42 -4.22 39.70
CA GLU A 4 1.15 -4.84 38.57
C GLU A 4 1.50 -6.31 38.84
N ILE A 5 1.93 -6.65 40.07
CA ILE A 5 2.22 -8.03 40.48
C ILE A 5 0.98 -8.93 40.44
N PHE A 6 -0.18 -8.41 40.81
CA PHE A 6 -1.44 -9.14 40.75
C PHE A 6 -1.85 -9.41 39.29
N ASP A 7 -1.67 -8.42 38.40
CA ASP A 7 -1.98 -8.57 36.98
C ASP A 7 -1.05 -9.59 36.31
N MET A 8 0.26 -9.56 36.60
CA MET A 8 1.21 -10.57 36.14
C MET A 8 0.84 -11.98 36.64
N LYS A 9 0.49 -12.14 37.93
CA LYS A 9 0.02 -13.43 38.47
C LYS A 9 -1.23 -13.94 37.77
N ARG A 10 -2.16 -13.04 37.45
CA ARG A 10 -3.39 -13.37 36.73
C ARG A 10 -3.10 -13.82 35.31
N GLY A 11 -2.18 -13.17 34.60
CA GLY A 11 -1.75 -13.57 33.27
C GLY A 11 -1.05 -14.94 33.26
N ILE A 12 -0.10 -15.17 34.18
CA ILE A 12 0.52 -16.50 34.35
C ILE A 12 -0.55 -17.56 34.64
N LYS A 13 -1.50 -17.27 35.55
CA LYS A 13 -2.59 -18.19 35.87
C LYS A 13 -3.41 -18.57 34.63
N ALA A 14 -3.84 -17.57 33.85
CA ALA A 14 -4.66 -17.81 32.66
C ALA A 14 -3.93 -18.70 31.64
N ARG A 15 -2.62 -18.51 31.46
CA ARG A 15 -1.82 -19.34 30.57
C ARG A 15 -1.71 -20.78 31.05
N LEU A 16 -1.42 -20.98 32.33
CA LEU A 16 -1.30 -22.31 32.90
C LEU A 16 -2.65 -23.05 33.00
N GLU A 17 -3.78 -22.34 33.09
CA GLU A 17 -5.12 -22.94 33.06
C GLU A 17 -5.50 -23.53 31.69
N ASN A 18 -4.76 -23.21 30.62
CA ASN A 18 -4.94 -23.82 29.31
C ASN A 18 -4.34 -25.24 29.22
N ILE A 19 -3.47 -25.62 30.16
CA ILE A 19 -2.87 -26.96 30.19
C ILE A 19 -3.94 -27.97 30.65
N PRO A 20 -4.31 -28.97 29.82
CA PRO A 20 -5.39 -29.91 30.14
C PRO A 20 -5.17 -30.62 31.48
N GLY A 21 -6.12 -30.48 32.40
CA GLY A 21 -6.11 -31.15 33.70
C GLY A 21 -5.20 -30.51 34.76
N LEU A 22 -4.43 -29.46 34.43
CA LEU A 22 -3.64 -28.72 35.41
C LEU A 22 -4.51 -27.70 36.16
N ARG A 23 -4.66 -27.87 37.47
CA ARG A 23 -5.34 -26.88 38.30
C ARG A 23 -4.37 -25.81 38.77
N VAL A 24 -4.67 -24.53 38.56
CA VAL A 24 -3.77 -23.43 38.94
C VAL A 24 -4.35 -22.59 40.06
N ILE A 25 -3.57 -22.40 41.13
CA ILE A 25 -3.98 -21.64 42.31
C ILE A 25 -2.90 -20.62 42.70
N THR A 26 -3.33 -19.49 43.27
CA THR A 26 -2.46 -18.38 43.66
C THR A 26 -2.28 -18.27 45.18
N TYR A 27 -2.95 -19.14 45.94
CA TYR A 27 -2.88 -19.23 47.39
C TYR A 27 -2.73 -20.70 47.79
N GLN A 28 -2.18 -20.93 48.98
CA GLN A 28 -2.06 -22.27 49.53
C GLN A 28 -3.45 -22.75 49.99
N PRO A 29 -4.00 -23.84 49.42
CA PRO A 29 -5.25 -24.42 49.85
C PRO A 29 -5.06 -25.18 51.17
N GLU A 30 -6.13 -25.26 51.96
CA GLU A 30 -6.14 -26.05 53.19
C GLU A 30 -6.10 -27.56 52.87
N ASP A 31 -6.80 -27.99 51.81
CA ASP A 31 -6.87 -29.37 51.38
C ASP A 31 -6.28 -29.61 49.97
N TRP A 32 -5.55 -30.72 49.85
CA TRP A 32 -4.89 -31.19 48.63
C TRP A 32 -5.50 -32.51 48.17
N SER A 33 -6.59 -32.45 47.41
CA SER A 33 -7.26 -33.62 46.83
C SER A 33 -7.00 -33.79 45.32
N ASP A 34 -6.81 -32.69 44.61
CA ASP A 34 -6.86 -32.67 43.15
C ASP A 34 -5.48 -32.35 42.56
N PHE A 35 -4.91 -33.33 41.86
CA PHE A 35 -3.63 -33.29 41.16
C PHE A 35 -3.84 -33.64 39.67
N PRO A 36 -3.08 -33.06 38.74
CA PRO A 36 -1.96 -32.14 38.95
C PRO A 36 -2.38 -30.72 39.35
N VAL A 37 -1.54 -30.05 40.13
CA VAL A 37 -1.80 -28.68 40.63
C VAL A 37 -0.56 -27.82 40.60
N ALA A 38 -0.71 -26.57 40.17
CA ALA A 38 0.32 -25.54 40.12
C ALA A 38 0.01 -24.41 41.11
N ILE A 39 1.00 -24.00 41.90
CA ILE A 39 0.90 -22.88 42.85
C ILE A 39 1.83 -21.76 42.40
N ILE A 40 1.29 -20.57 42.15
CA ILE A 40 2.08 -19.40 41.77
C ILE A 40 2.48 -18.61 43.01
N ARG A 41 3.79 -18.44 43.23
CA ARG A 41 4.37 -17.62 44.30
C ARG A 41 5.27 -16.53 43.70
N THR A 42 5.36 -15.39 44.38
CA THR A 42 6.38 -14.38 44.06
C THR A 42 7.61 -14.68 44.90
N ASP A 43 8.76 -14.84 44.25
CA ASP A 43 10.02 -15.14 44.96
C ASP A 43 10.75 -13.84 45.34
N GLY A 44 10.78 -12.88 44.42
CA GLY A 44 11.33 -11.55 44.65
C GLY A 44 11.08 -10.57 43.52
N THR A 45 11.23 -9.29 43.82
CA THR A 45 11.22 -8.19 42.84
C THR A 45 12.59 -7.53 42.86
N SER A 46 13.26 -7.44 41.72
CA SER A 46 14.52 -6.70 41.61
C SER A 46 14.24 -5.25 41.27
N ALA A 47 14.44 -4.35 42.24
CA ALA A 47 14.22 -2.91 42.03
C ALA A 47 15.16 -2.29 40.98
N SER A 48 16.30 -2.93 40.69
CA SER A 48 17.31 -2.39 39.77
C SER A 48 17.15 -2.84 38.31
N ARG A 49 16.32 -3.84 38.03
CA ARG A 49 16.19 -4.44 36.69
C ARG A 49 14.79 -4.37 36.10
N SER A 50 13.81 -3.81 36.81
CA SER A 50 12.40 -3.88 36.40
C SER A 50 11.98 -5.34 36.13
N GLU A 51 12.52 -6.30 36.88
CA GLU A 51 12.24 -7.73 36.69
C GLU A 51 11.57 -8.28 37.97
N THR A 52 10.52 -9.07 37.78
CA THR A 52 9.85 -9.83 38.84
C THR A 52 10.00 -11.32 38.57
N GLU A 53 10.39 -12.08 39.59
CA GLU A 53 10.51 -13.54 39.50
C GLU A 53 9.34 -14.23 40.22
N PHE A 54 8.71 -15.15 39.50
CA PHE A 54 7.66 -16.02 40.00
C PHE A 54 8.15 -17.46 40.06
N VAL A 55 7.81 -18.15 41.13
CA VAL A 55 8.02 -19.59 41.27
C VAL A 55 6.67 -20.27 41.17
N VAL A 56 6.53 -21.12 40.15
CA VAL A 56 5.38 -21.98 39.96
C VAL A 56 5.74 -23.38 40.44
N THR A 57 5.21 -23.77 41.59
CA THR A 57 5.42 -25.12 42.12
C THR A 57 4.35 -26.05 41.57
N VAL A 58 4.74 -26.99 40.72
CA VAL A 58 3.84 -28.01 40.15
C VAL A 58 3.97 -29.31 40.97
N MET A 59 2.84 -29.86 41.38
CA MET A 59 2.75 -31.17 42.01
C MET A 59 1.91 -32.08 41.14
N ALA A 60 2.51 -33.17 40.68
CA ALA A 60 1.88 -34.07 39.72
C ALA A 60 1.00 -35.14 40.38
N GLY A 61 1.36 -35.58 41.59
CA GLY A 61 0.60 -36.60 42.31
C GLY A 61 1.41 -37.28 43.40
N GLY A 62 0.88 -38.39 43.95
CA GLY A 62 1.54 -39.15 45.01
C GLY A 62 2.88 -39.74 44.56
N SER A 63 3.91 -39.66 45.42
CA SER A 63 5.28 -40.10 45.08
C SER A 63 5.45 -41.62 44.92
N ASN A 64 4.40 -42.40 45.16
CA ASN A 64 4.39 -43.86 45.06
C ASN A 64 3.74 -44.37 43.75
N ARG A 65 3.37 -43.47 42.84
CA ARG A 65 2.77 -43.81 41.55
C ARG A 65 3.70 -43.42 40.42
N ARG A 66 3.93 -44.32 39.47
CA ARG A 66 4.72 -44.07 38.27
C ARG A 66 4.10 -42.96 37.41
N GLU A 67 2.77 -42.97 37.26
CA GLU A 67 2.01 -41.97 36.51
C GLU A 67 2.29 -40.53 36.98
N SER A 68 2.58 -40.33 38.28
CA SER A 68 2.93 -39.00 38.80
C SER A 68 4.27 -38.50 38.26
N TYR A 69 5.23 -39.39 38.00
CA TYR A 69 6.51 -39.03 37.40
C TYR A 69 6.35 -38.75 35.90
N ASP A 70 5.62 -39.61 35.18
CA ASP A 70 5.34 -39.41 33.75
C ASP A 70 4.56 -38.09 33.51
N THR A 71 3.63 -37.75 34.41
CA THR A 71 2.91 -36.46 34.39
C THR A 71 3.85 -35.27 34.68
N LEU A 72 4.76 -35.40 35.65
CA LEU A 72 5.73 -34.35 35.94
C LEU A 72 6.69 -34.14 34.75
N ASP A 73 7.17 -35.23 34.14
CA ASP A 73 8.04 -35.18 32.96
C ASP A 73 7.33 -34.48 31.79
N SER A 74 6.03 -34.71 31.62
CA SER A 74 5.22 -34.02 30.59
C SER A 74 5.11 -32.51 30.83
N HIS A 75 5.10 -32.06 32.08
CA HIS A 75 5.12 -30.63 32.42
C HIS A 75 6.51 -29.99 32.26
N ILE A 76 7.59 -30.78 32.41
CA ILE A 76 8.99 -30.34 32.28
C ILE A 76 9.42 -30.26 30.80
N ALA A 77 8.79 -31.04 29.92
CA ALA A 77 9.10 -31.01 28.49
C ALA A 77 9.10 -29.56 27.94
N ALA A 78 10.05 -29.22 27.08
CA ALA A 78 10.17 -27.86 26.52
C ALA A 78 9.05 -27.51 25.51
N SER A 79 8.24 -28.50 25.09
CA SER A 79 7.16 -28.32 24.14
C SER A 79 6.03 -29.33 24.37
N GLY A 80 4.88 -29.06 23.76
CA GLY A 80 3.67 -29.89 23.84
C GLY A 80 2.57 -29.28 24.71
N GLU A 81 1.34 -29.75 24.57
CA GLU A 81 0.15 -29.19 25.24
C GLU A 81 0.21 -29.27 26.78
N MET A 82 1.04 -30.16 27.33
CA MET A 82 1.24 -30.31 28.78
C MET A 82 2.40 -29.47 29.33
N SER A 83 3.21 -28.85 28.47
CA SER A 83 4.42 -28.13 28.84
C SER A 83 4.12 -26.79 29.50
N ILE A 84 4.79 -26.51 30.61
CA ILE A 84 4.74 -25.20 31.28
C ILE A 84 5.44 -24.13 30.44
N GLU A 85 6.56 -24.47 29.79
CA GLU A 85 7.32 -23.53 28.94
C GLU A 85 6.47 -23.11 27.73
N ALA A 86 5.90 -24.08 27.01
CA ALA A 86 5.05 -23.81 25.86
C ALA A 86 3.83 -22.95 26.20
N ALA A 87 3.22 -23.17 27.38
CA ALA A 87 2.08 -22.37 27.82
C ALA A 87 2.44 -20.90 28.11
N ILE A 88 3.65 -20.61 28.58
CA ILE A 88 4.12 -19.25 28.80
C ILE A 88 4.53 -18.59 27.47
N ASP A 89 5.18 -19.33 26.58
CA ASP A 89 5.64 -18.82 25.28
C ASP A 89 4.49 -18.51 24.31
N ASP A 90 3.31 -19.10 24.50
CA ASP A 90 2.08 -18.78 23.74
C ASP A 90 1.62 -17.32 23.90
N ASP A 91 1.97 -16.67 25.01
CA ASP A 91 1.77 -15.23 25.21
C ASP A 91 2.75 -14.68 26.25
N VAL A 92 3.90 -14.27 25.74
CA VAL A 92 4.97 -13.65 26.54
C VAL A 92 4.55 -12.31 27.16
N THR A 93 3.45 -11.68 26.73
CA THR A 93 2.98 -10.41 27.30
C THR A 93 2.04 -10.60 28.49
N LEU A 94 1.62 -11.85 28.76
CA LEU A 94 0.69 -12.20 29.84
C LEU A 94 -0.63 -11.41 29.75
N GLY A 95 -1.17 -11.23 28.55
CA GLY A 95 -2.35 -10.40 28.27
C GLY A 95 -2.07 -8.91 28.40
N GLY A 96 -0.86 -8.45 28.03
CA GLY A 96 -0.39 -7.07 28.14
C GLY A 96 -0.03 -6.60 29.55
N ALA A 97 0.07 -7.52 30.52
CA ALA A 97 0.49 -7.23 31.90
C ALA A 97 2.01 -7.11 32.05
N ALA A 98 2.79 -7.60 31.09
CA ALA A 98 4.25 -7.57 31.06
C ALA A 98 4.75 -7.17 29.66
N ASP A 99 5.99 -6.68 29.59
CA ASP A 99 6.67 -6.50 28.30
C ASP A 99 7.11 -7.86 27.75
N ARG A 100 7.60 -8.75 28.64
CA ARG A 100 8.02 -10.10 28.31
C ARG A 100 7.98 -11.03 29.53
N ALA A 101 7.64 -12.29 29.31
CA ALA A 101 7.69 -13.38 30.29
C ALA A 101 8.31 -14.62 29.65
N TYR A 102 9.14 -15.33 30.40
CA TYR A 102 9.78 -16.56 29.93
C TYR A 102 10.21 -17.46 31.09
N LEU A 103 10.33 -18.77 30.82
CA LEU A 103 10.83 -19.74 31.77
C LEU A 103 12.37 -19.64 31.87
N VAL A 104 12.89 -19.45 33.08
CA VAL A 104 14.34 -19.39 33.34
C VAL A 104 14.91 -20.79 33.55
N GLY A 105 14.13 -21.67 34.17
CA GLY A 105 14.54 -23.05 34.43
C GLY A 105 13.58 -23.81 35.32
N VAL A 106 13.85 -25.11 35.41
CA VAL A 106 13.17 -26.03 36.31
C VAL A 106 14.13 -26.45 37.40
N ASP A 107 13.76 -26.17 38.63
CA ASP A 107 14.55 -26.48 39.82
C ASP A 107 13.81 -27.44 40.74
N ASN A 108 14.59 -28.01 41.66
CA ASN A 108 14.07 -28.66 42.86
C ASN A 108 13.01 -29.75 42.62
N ILE A 109 13.29 -30.60 41.64
CA ILE A 109 12.55 -31.86 41.44
C ILE A 109 12.70 -32.68 42.71
N ARG A 110 11.63 -32.75 43.52
CA ARG A 110 11.69 -33.31 44.87
C ARG A 110 10.40 -34.00 45.26
N ILE A 111 10.50 -34.77 46.34
CA ILE A 111 9.33 -35.24 47.07
C ILE A 111 8.93 -34.16 48.08
N VAL A 112 7.78 -33.51 47.84
CA VAL A 112 7.18 -32.53 48.75
C VAL A 112 6.36 -33.25 49.80
N ARG A 113 6.60 -32.95 51.08
CA ARG A 113 5.79 -33.47 52.19
C ARG A 113 4.72 -32.44 52.56
N MET A 114 3.46 -32.86 52.54
CA MET A 114 2.34 -32.05 53.02
C MET A 114 1.50 -32.90 53.98
N GLY A 115 1.55 -32.54 55.26
CA GLY A 115 1.03 -33.40 56.33
C GLY A 115 1.72 -34.77 56.33
N ALA A 116 0.93 -35.84 56.33
CA ALA A 116 1.43 -37.22 56.30
C ALA A 116 1.68 -37.77 54.88
N ARG A 117 1.30 -37.03 53.82
CA ARG A 117 1.39 -37.49 52.43
C ARG A 117 2.65 -36.96 51.73
N ARG A 118 3.10 -37.68 50.71
CA ARG A 118 4.29 -37.38 49.90
C ARG A 118 3.88 -37.23 48.44
N TYR A 119 4.26 -36.12 47.84
CA TYR A 119 3.95 -35.78 46.45
C TYR A 119 5.23 -35.56 45.68
N VAL A 120 5.23 -35.87 44.39
CA VAL A 120 6.34 -35.51 43.49
C VAL A 120 6.02 -34.18 42.81
N GLY A 121 7.01 -33.29 42.72
CA GLY A 121 6.84 -31.98 42.09
C GLY A 121 8.16 -31.30 41.77
N ALA A 122 8.06 -30.17 41.09
CA ALA A 122 9.18 -29.32 40.69
C ALA A 122 8.80 -27.83 40.80
N ASP A 123 9.80 -26.97 40.92
CA ASP A 123 9.65 -25.52 40.96
C ASP A 123 10.09 -24.93 39.61
N PHE A 124 9.17 -24.27 38.91
CA PHE A 124 9.43 -23.59 37.64
C PHE A 124 9.66 -22.10 37.92
N ARG A 125 10.80 -21.56 37.51
CA ARG A 125 11.13 -20.14 37.69
C ARG A 125 10.78 -19.37 36.44
N ILE A 126 9.81 -18.48 36.54
CA ILE A 126 9.36 -17.61 35.45
C ILE A 126 9.85 -16.20 35.76
N ARG A 127 10.59 -15.61 34.83
CA ARG A 127 10.99 -14.21 34.90
C ARG A 127 10.06 -13.37 34.06
N VAL A 128 9.63 -12.25 34.62
CA VAL A 128 8.75 -11.30 33.98
C VAL A 128 9.43 -9.94 34.00
N GLU A 129 9.64 -9.39 32.81
CA GLU A 129 10.09 -8.02 32.62
C GLU A 129 8.87 -7.11 32.84
N ASN A 130 8.90 -6.37 33.94
CA ASN A 130 7.86 -5.42 34.28
C ASN A 130 7.82 -4.38 33.17
N ARG A 131 6.60 -4.03 32.78
CA ARG A 131 6.36 -2.87 31.94
C ARG A 131 7.09 -1.69 32.55
N THR A 132 8.15 -1.22 31.88
CA THR A 132 8.88 -0.06 32.36
C THR A 132 7.84 1.05 32.46
N LYS A 133 7.56 1.55 33.67
CA LYS A 133 6.66 2.70 33.83
C LYS A 133 7.23 3.76 32.93
N ALA A 134 6.56 3.98 31.79
CA ALA A 134 6.86 5.10 30.93
C ALA A 134 6.83 6.29 31.87
N GLU A 135 8.02 6.85 32.09
CA GLU A 135 8.23 8.06 32.85
C GLU A 135 7.18 9.03 32.34
N ALA A 136 6.30 9.47 33.25
CA ALA A 136 5.01 10.06 32.91
C ALA A 136 5.17 10.94 31.69
N THR A 137 4.69 10.46 30.54
CA THR A 137 4.85 11.15 29.28
C THR A 137 4.29 12.54 29.55
N PRO A 138 5.09 13.63 29.38
CA PRO A 138 4.55 14.97 29.45
C PRO A 138 3.29 14.98 28.58
N PRO A 139 2.20 15.65 29.00
CA PRO A 139 0.87 15.54 28.38
C PRO A 139 1.07 15.45 26.89
N LYS A 140 0.66 14.31 26.31
CA LYS A 140 0.89 13.95 24.90
C LYS A 140 0.54 15.19 24.10
N GLU A 141 1.54 15.98 23.71
CA GLU A 141 1.41 16.78 22.53
C GLU A 141 1.27 15.70 21.48
N GLU A 142 0.03 15.40 21.09
CA GLU A 142 -0.22 15.07 19.71
C GLU A 142 0.37 16.22 18.91
N ARG A 143 1.68 16.20 18.71
CA ARG A 143 2.27 16.68 17.49
C ARG A 143 1.76 15.72 16.43
N SER A 144 0.49 15.93 16.04
CA SER A 144 0.21 16.09 14.63
C SER A 144 1.10 17.26 14.18
N ASP A 145 2.39 16.98 14.02
CA ASP A 145 3.20 17.75 13.11
C ASP A 145 2.62 17.32 11.77
N THR A 146 1.51 17.97 11.39
CA THR A 146 0.98 17.89 10.04
C THR A 146 2.16 18.32 9.20
N LEU A 147 2.83 17.35 8.57
CA LEU A 147 3.80 17.63 7.53
C LEU A 147 2.99 18.17 6.36
N SER A 148 2.54 19.43 6.52
CA SER A 148 1.94 20.19 5.45
C SER A 148 3.04 20.31 4.42
N ASN A 149 2.86 19.63 3.29
CA ASN A 149 3.75 19.68 2.14
C ASN A 149 4.27 21.11 1.99
N GLU A 150 5.54 21.36 2.31
CA GLU A 150 6.19 22.63 1.99
C GLU A 150 6.29 22.66 0.47
N ARG A 151 5.21 23.17 -0.14
CA ARG A 151 4.97 23.37 -1.58
C ARG A 151 6.25 23.31 -2.41
N ASP A 152 6.51 22.14 -2.95
CA ASP A 152 7.48 22.00 -4.02
C ASP A 152 6.77 22.35 -5.35
N GLY A 153 6.42 23.63 -5.53
CA GLY A 153 5.73 24.16 -6.70
C GLY A 153 4.24 23.79 -6.80
N THR A 154 3.45 24.63 -7.48
CA THR A 154 2.01 24.43 -7.63
C THR A 154 1.63 23.26 -8.55
N ASN A 155 2.58 22.56 -9.17
CA ASN A 155 2.35 21.74 -10.37
C ASN A 155 2.76 20.26 -10.24
N ARG A 156 2.72 19.66 -9.04
CA ARG A 156 3.18 18.27 -8.84
C ARG A 156 2.01 17.35 -8.46
N ASN A 157 1.93 16.20 -9.12
CA ASN A 157 0.96 15.12 -8.88
C ASN A 157 1.48 14.06 -7.90
N TYR A 158 2.43 14.45 -7.04
CA TYR A 158 3.03 13.57 -6.06
C TYR A 158 3.28 14.30 -4.75
N PHE A 159 3.43 13.50 -3.70
CA PHE A 159 3.79 13.93 -2.37
C PHE A 159 5.14 13.31 -1.99
N ASP A 160 6.08 14.17 -1.60
CA ASP A 160 7.38 13.76 -1.11
C ASP A 160 7.38 13.61 0.41
N MET A 161 7.69 12.41 0.86
CA MET A 161 7.98 12.07 2.25
C MET A 161 9.48 12.08 2.45
N THR A 162 10.05 13.28 2.40
CA THR A 162 11.44 13.51 2.77
C THR A 162 11.50 13.86 4.26
N ASN A 163 12.54 13.39 4.96
CA ASN A 163 12.83 13.82 6.34
C ASN A 163 11.72 13.59 7.38
N ILE A 164 11.03 12.44 7.36
CA ILE A 164 10.10 12.06 8.45
C ILE A 164 10.88 12.07 9.78
N PRO A 165 10.57 12.96 10.73
CA PRO A 165 11.34 13.07 11.98
C PRO A 165 11.14 11.82 12.85
N GLY A 166 12.21 11.08 13.13
CA GLY A 166 12.18 9.87 13.97
C GLY A 166 13.22 8.84 13.52
N ALA A 167 13.58 7.89 14.40
CA ALA A 167 14.46 6.79 14.01
C ALA A 167 13.80 5.99 12.88
N HIS A 168 14.53 5.83 11.77
CA HIS A 168 14.14 5.35 10.44
C HIS A 168 13.49 3.94 10.40
N GLY A 169 12.36 3.74 11.09
CA GLY A 169 11.61 2.48 11.08
C GLY A 169 10.10 2.61 11.32
N ALA A 170 9.56 3.83 11.44
CA ALA A 170 8.13 4.02 11.61
C ALA A 170 7.40 3.91 10.25
N LEU A 171 6.41 3.04 10.18
CA LEU A 171 5.43 3.03 9.09
C LEU A 171 4.53 4.27 9.22
N ALA A 172 3.99 4.77 8.10
CA ALA A 172 3.16 5.96 8.09
C ALA A 172 1.73 5.66 7.63
N GLN A 173 0.78 6.39 8.21
CA GLN A 173 -0.56 6.55 7.63
C GLN A 173 -0.56 7.79 6.74
N THR A 174 -1.12 7.65 5.54
CA THR A 174 -1.22 8.76 4.58
C THR A 174 -2.67 8.97 4.20
N LYS A 175 -3.18 10.16 4.47
CA LYS A 175 -4.51 10.62 4.05
C LYS A 175 -4.39 11.37 2.71
N ILE A 176 -5.33 11.10 1.80
CA ILE A 176 -5.46 11.78 0.51
C ILE A 176 -6.87 12.34 0.42
N ASP A 177 -7.00 13.66 0.33
CA ASP A 177 -8.26 14.39 0.31
C ASP A 177 -8.22 15.58 -0.66
N ASP A 178 -9.37 16.22 -0.88
CA ASP A 178 -9.43 17.50 -1.59
C ASP A 178 -9.94 18.61 -0.68
N PRO A 179 -9.03 19.31 0.00
CA PRO A 179 -9.41 20.41 0.88
C PRO A 179 -10.04 21.59 0.13
N SER A 180 -9.92 21.66 -1.20
CA SER A 180 -10.54 22.70 -2.03
C SER A 180 -11.93 22.34 -2.56
N GLY A 181 -12.39 21.10 -2.42
CA GLY A 181 -13.69 20.65 -2.92
C GLY A 181 -13.85 20.79 -4.44
N THR A 182 -12.75 20.68 -5.18
CA THR A 182 -12.68 20.61 -6.65
C THR A 182 -13.07 19.24 -7.23
N TRP A 183 -12.94 18.17 -6.43
CA TRP A 183 -13.31 16.81 -6.79
C TRP A 183 -14.79 16.74 -7.14
N SER A 184 -15.10 16.05 -8.24
CA SER A 184 -16.43 16.00 -8.82
C SER A 184 -16.86 14.56 -9.12
N GLY A 185 -18.05 14.20 -8.67
CA GLY A 185 -18.59 12.85 -8.86
C GLY A 185 -17.75 11.74 -8.21
N ALA A 186 -18.14 10.50 -8.49
CA ALA A 186 -17.41 9.31 -8.10
C ALA A 186 -16.40 8.98 -9.20
N ARG A 187 -15.10 8.99 -8.88
CA ARG A 187 -14.02 8.90 -9.88
C ARG A 187 -13.01 7.83 -9.52
N ARG A 188 -12.33 7.32 -10.54
CA ARG A 188 -11.20 6.42 -10.35
C ARG A 188 -9.96 7.21 -9.94
N MET A 189 -9.20 6.65 -9.01
CA MET A 189 -7.96 7.21 -8.49
C MET A 189 -6.87 6.13 -8.53
N TRP A 190 -5.72 6.47 -9.10
CA TRP A 190 -4.53 5.64 -9.13
C TRP A 190 -3.51 6.20 -8.16
N ILE A 191 -2.98 5.34 -7.31
CA ILE A 191 -2.05 5.69 -6.24
C ILE A 191 -0.87 4.74 -6.34
N ALA A 192 0.34 5.25 -6.41
CA ALA A 192 1.52 4.41 -6.43
C ALA A 192 2.65 5.01 -5.61
N LYS A 193 3.66 4.18 -5.30
CA LYS A 193 4.80 4.57 -4.47
C LYS A 193 6.10 4.33 -5.22
N ARG A 194 7.07 5.21 -4.95
CA ARG A 194 8.47 4.97 -5.26
C ARG A 194 9.39 5.49 -4.17
N SER A 195 10.49 4.82 -3.92
CA SER A 195 11.43 5.17 -2.85
C SER A 195 12.89 5.17 -3.29
N GLY A 196 13.76 5.68 -2.41
CA GLY A 196 15.21 5.69 -2.61
C GLY A 196 15.66 6.48 -3.84
N GLU A 197 16.66 5.95 -4.55
CA GLU A 197 17.26 6.62 -5.71
C GLU A 197 16.28 6.79 -6.90
N GLY A 198 15.22 5.97 -6.96
CA GLY A 198 14.20 6.06 -8.00
C GLY A 198 13.20 7.21 -7.80
N ARG A 199 13.16 7.82 -6.60
CA ARG A 199 12.18 8.82 -6.20
C ARG A 199 12.13 10.03 -7.13
N ASP A 200 13.30 10.53 -7.53
CA ASP A 200 13.43 11.80 -8.25
C ASP A 200 13.20 11.66 -9.77
N ALA A 201 12.75 10.50 -10.24
CA ALA A 201 12.34 10.33 -11.63
C ALA A 201 11.22 11.32 -11.99
N ASN A 202 11.39 12.05 -13.10
CA ASN A 202 10.32 12.86 -13.68
C ASN A 202 9.35 11.93 -14.41
N LEU A 203 8.15 11.80 -13.85
CA LEU A 203 7.16 10.80 -14.25
C LEU A 203 5.87 11.40 -14.82
N PHE A 204 5.87 12.72 -15.02
CA PHE A 204 4.74 13.48 -15.50
C PHE A 204 5.15 14.31 -16.70
N PHE A 205 4.40 14.17 -17.78
CA PHE A 205 4.65 14.84 -19.04
C PHE A 205 3.38 15.57 -19.47
N GLN A 206 3.39 16.89 -19.29
CA GLN A 206 2.43 17.76 -19.95
C GLN A 206 2.87 17.98 -21.40
N ALA A 207 1.90 18.17 -22.28
CA ALA A 207 2.16 18.64 -23.63
C ALA A 207 2.56 20.14 -23.64
N GLU A 208 3.52 20.52 -22.80
CA GLU A 208 4.17 21.82 -22.90
C GLU A 208 5.00 21.89 -24.20
N SER A 209 5.08 23.10 -24.78
CA SER A 209 5.55 23.35 -26.14
C SER A 209 6.95 22.78 -26.39
N GLY A 210 7.03 21.57 -26.95
CA GLY A 210 8.27 20.94 -27.40
C GLY A 210 8.50 19.47 -27.00
N SER A 211 7.74 18.93 -26.03
CA SER A 211 7.95 17.55 -25.54
C SER A 211 7.27 16.47 -26.40
N MET A 212 6.21 16.84 -27.12
CA MET A 212 5.45 15.93 -27.98
C MET A 212 5.66 16.24 -29.46
N VAL A 213 6.17 15.27 -30.20
CA VAL A 213 6.34 15.33 -31.65
C VAL A 213 5.23 14.50 -32.30
N ARG A 214 4.70 15.00 -33.41
CA ARG A 214 3.69 14.29 -34.19
C ARG A 214 4.34 13.26 -35.09
N GLY A 215 3.77 12.05 -35.15
CA GLY A 215 4.09 11.10 -36.21
C GLY A 215 2.86 10.61 -36.95
N SER A 216 3.05 10.26 -38.22
CA SER A 216 2.00 9.71 -39.07
C SER A 216 2.34 8.28 -39.47
N THR A 217 1.46 7.33 -39.19
CA THR A 217 1.38 6.08 -39.93
C THR A 217 0.67 6.36 -41.25
N ILE A 218 1.37 6.17 -42.37
CA ILE A 218 0.83 6.44 -43.71
C ILE A 218 -0.26 5.40 -44.02
N PHE A 219 -1.50 5.85 -44.19
CA PHE A 219 -2.57 5.10 -44.86
C PHE A 219 -2.73 5.60 -46.31
N GLU A 220 -3.33 4.75 -47.14
CA GLU A 220 -3.54 4.90 -48.59
C GLU A 220 -4.06 6.29 -49.03
N GLU A 221 -3.74 6.67 -50.28
CA GLU A 221 -4.06 7.94 -50.94
C GLU A 221 -5.47 8.48 -50.60
N GLY A 222 -5.55 9.63 -49.92
CA GLY A 222 -6.80 10.39 -49.74
C GLY A 222 -7.11 10.90 -48.32
N ALA A 223 -6.33 10.52 -47.30
CA ALA A 223 -6.47 11.07 -45.95
C ALA A 223 -5.61 12.33 -45.76
N ALA A 224 -6.22 13.45 -45.40
CA ALA A 224 -5.49 14.64 -44.96
C ALA A 224 -5.43 14.63 -43.43
N ILE A 225 -4.24 14.40 -42.87
CA ILE A 225 -4.04 14.56 -41.43
C ILE A 225 -3.74 16.05 -41.17
N TRP A 226 -4.76 16.79 -40.78
CA TRP A 226 -4.60 18.17 -40.32
C TRP A 226 -4.19 18.14 -38.84
N SER A 227 -2.98 18.56 -38.50
CA SER A 227 -2.79 19.10 -37.15
C SER A 227 -3.06 20.58 -37.27
N GLY A 228 -4.21 21.05 -36.76
CA GLY A 228 -4.34 22.47 -36.50
C GLY A 228 -3.16 22.90 -35.63
N SER A 229 -2.58 24.08 -35.88
CA SER A 229 -1.73 24.72 -34.89
C SER A 229 -2.55 24.77 -33.59
N ALA A 230 -2.24 23.91 -32.63
CA ALA A 230 -2.78 24.06 -31.28
C ALA A 230 -2.22 25.39 -30.79
N GLN A 231 -2.94 26.49 -31.03
CA GLN A 231 -2.64 27.74 -30.38
C GLN A 231 -3.09 27.56 -28.93
N ALA A 232 -2.14 27.75 -28.01
CA ALA A 232 -2.38 27.82 -26.58
C ALA A 232 -3.71 28.53 -26.30
N SER A 233 -4.68 27.80 -25.76
CA SER A 233 -5.79 28.46 -25.08
C SER A 233 -5.31 28.76 -23.67
N PRO A 234 -5.12 30.03 -23.28
CA PRO A 234 -4.75 30.40 -21.91
C PRO A 234 -5.84 30.02 -20.87
N GLU A 235 -7.00 29.52 -21.31
CA GLU A 235 -8.09 29.06 -20.47
C GLU A 235 -8.04 27.55 -20.16
N ALA A 236 -7.19 26.78 -20.86
CA ALA A 236 -6.92 25.39 -20.51
C ALA A 236 -5.81 25.34 -19.46
N SER A 237 -6.14 25.12 -18.18
CA SER A 237 -5.16 24.89 -17.12
C SER A 237 -4.31 23.65 -17.49
N GLY A 238 -3.00 23.81 -17.75
CA GLY A 238 -2.07 22.67 -17.87
C GLY A 238 -1.15 22.58 -19.10
N GLY A 239 -1.15 23.52 -20.04
CA GLY A 239 -0.24 23.51 -21.21
C GLY A 239 -0.95 23.27 -22.56
N GLU A 240 -0.20 23.19 -23.66
CA GLU A 240 -0.76 22.96 -25.00
C GLU A 240 -1.29 21.51 -25.10
N CYS A 241 -2.42 21.26 -25.74
CA CYS A 241 -2.88 19.88 -25.97
C CYS A 241 -2.30 19.36 -27.29
N ALA A 242 -1.72 18.15 -27.26
CA ALA A 242 -1.33 17.43 -28.46
C ALA A 242 -2.59 16.92 -29.17
N ARG A 243 -3.05 17.66 -30.18
CA ARG A 243 -4.26 17.34 -30.92
C ARG A 243 -3.96 16.66 -32.25
N MET A 244 -4.53 15.48 -32.43
CA MET A 244 -4.56 14.74 -33.68
C MET A 244 -5.94 14.88 -34.29
N ASP A 245 -6.07 15.73 -35.31
CA ASP A 245 -7.27 15.71 -36.15
C ASP A 245 -7.05 14.83 -37.37
N TRP A 246 -8.00 13.93 -37.58
CA TRP A 246 -8.14 13.20 -38.80
C TRP A 246 -9.45 13.62 -39.46
N SER A 247 -9.35 14.15 -40.68
CA SER A 247 -10.52 14.41 -41.51
C SER A 247 -10.44 13.51 -42.71
N LYS A 248 -11.49 12.73 -42.95
CA LYS A 248 -11.63 12.01 -44.21
C LYS A 248 -12.79 12.61 -44.98
N VAL A 249 -12.48 13.11 -46.17
CA VAL A 249 -13.47 13.69 -47.09
C VAL A 249 -13.78 12.65 -48.16
N GLY A 250 -14.94 12.01 -48.09
CA GLY A 250 -15.44 11.06 -49.09
C GLY A 250 -16.08 9.81 -48.49
N ALA A 251 -16.76 9.02 -49.35
CA ALA A 251 -17.44 7.80 -48.92
C ALA A 251 -16.45 6.79 -48.32
N TYR A 252 -16.71 6.39 -47.07
CA TYR A 252 -15.95 5.35 -46.40
C TYR A 252 -16.81 4.10 -46.26
N THR A 253 -16.22 2.96 -46.60
CA THR A 253 -16.69 1.67 -46.09
C THR A 253 -15.78 1.36 -44.92
N THR A 254 -16.27 1.47 -43.68
CA THR A 254 -15.55 0.93 -42.52
C THR A 254 -15.28 -0.54 -42.82
N ARG A 255 -14.02 -0.91 -43.04
CA ARG A 255 -13.64 -2.32 -42.95
C ARG A 255 -13.83 -2.71 -41.49
N SER A 256 -14.20 -3.96 -41.24
CA SER A 256 -14.29 -4.53 -39.90
C SER A 256 -12.92 -4.70 -39.23
N GLU A 257 -11.95 -3.87 -39.57
CA GLU A 257 -10.54 -4.02 -39.27
C GLU A 257 -10.12 -2.85 -38.37
N PHE A 258 -9.49 -3.20 -37.25
CA PHE A 258 -8.81 -2.25 -36.39
C PHE A 258 -7.81 -1.39 -37.17
N THR A 259 -7.88 -0.09 -36.96
CA THR A 259 -7.05 0.89 -37.69
C THR A 259 -6.36 1.84 -36.72
N LEU A 260 -5.06 2.10 -36.96
CA LEU A 260 -4.29 3.10 -36.23
C LEU A 260 -4.35 4.44 -36.97
N CYS A 261 -4.96 5.46 -36.39
CA CYS A 261 -5.24 6.73 -37.08
C CYS A 261 -4.09 7.76 -36.99
N GLY A 262 -3.02 7.42 -36.26
CA GLY A 262 -1.86 8.28 -36.01
C GLY A 262 -1.37 8.13 -34.57
N TYR A 263 -0.35 8.89 -34.16
CA TYR A 263 0.12 8.91 -32.79
C TYR A 263 0.70 10.27 -32.34
N ALA A 264 0.58 10.53 -31.03
CA ALA A 264 1.36 11.54 -30.33
C ALA A 264 2.60 10.87 -29.76
N ARG A 265 3.80 11.31 -30.16
CA ARG A 265 5.08 10.75 -29.68
C ARG A 265 5.68 11.65 -28.63
N MET A 266 6.15 11.03 -27.56
CA MET A 266 6.99 11.65 -26.55
C MET A 266 8.37 11.00 -26.58
N THR A 267 9.40 11.80 -26.80
CA THR A 267 10.79 11.33 -26.83
C THR A 267 11.46 11.65 -25.51
N ILE A 268 11.85 10.61 -24.78
CA ILE A 268 12.62 10.70 -23.55
C ILE A 268 14.08 10.42 -23.92
N ALA A 269 14.90 11.46 -23.90
CA ALA A 269 16.33 11.34 -24.06
C ALA A 269 16.97 10.94 -22.72
N ALA A 270 18.06 10.18 -22.76
CA ALA A 270 18.82 9.94 -21.54
C ALA A 270 19.65 11.19 -21.15
N PRO A 271 20.08 11.32 -19.88
CA PRO A 271 20.04 10.32 -18.81
C PRO A 271 18.66 10.15 -18.14
N ASP A 272 17.66 10.92 -18.55
CA ASP A 272 16.38 11.06 -17.85
C ASP A 272 15.38 9.92 -18.10
N ILE A 273 15.80 8.83 -18.77
CA ILE A 273 14.91 7.68 -18.99
C ILE A 273 14.69 6.99 -17.64
N PRO A 274 13.46 7.01 -17.10
CA PRO A 274 13.20 6.35 -15.85
C PRO A 274 13.23 4.83 -16.08
N SER A 275 13.89 4.09 -15.19
CA SER A 275 13.88 2.63 -15.21
C SER A 275 12.72 2.10 -14.35
N GLY A 276 12.25 0.87 -14.57
CA GLY A 276 11.24 0.24 -13.72
C GLY A 276 9.94 -0.10 -14.44
N ARG A 277 8.90 -0.43 -13.67
CA ARG A 277 7.56 -0.75 -14.19
C ARG A 277 6.64 0.43 -13.98
N PHE A 278 5.93 0.84 -15.02
CA PHE A 278 5.05 1.99 -15.01
C PHE A 278 3.66 1.59 -15.50
N ARG A 279 2.62 2.26 -15.01
CA ARG A 279 1.31 2.32 -15.65
C ARG A 279 1.20 3.60 -16.46
N VAL A 280 0.77 3.50 -17.71
CA VAL A 280 0.66 4.64 -18.61
C VAL A 280 -0.75 5.19 -18.58
N LEU A 281 -0.92 6.32 -17.91
CA LEU A 281 -2.19 7.01 -17.80
C LEU A 281 -2.20 8.21 -18.75
N VAL A 282 -3.26 8.35 -19.54
CA VAL A 282 -3.36 9.41 -20.54
C VAL A 282 -4.66 10.17 -20.36
N ARG A 283 -4.56 11.48 -20.15
CA ARG A 283 -5.74 12.35 -20.20
C ARG A 283 -6.08 12.63 -21.65
N ALA A 284 -7.17 12.04 -22.14
CA ALA A 284 -7.53 12.13 -23.54
C ALA A 284 -9.04 12.27 -23.76
N ARG A 285 -9.41 12.69 -24.96
CA ARG A 285 -10.79 12.66 -25.45
C ARG A 285 -10.85 12.34 -26.93
N THR A 286 -11.99 11.81 -27.35
CA THR A 286 -12.36 11.63 -28.74
C THR A 286 -13.51 12.58 -29.09
N ASP A 287 -13.48 13.14 -30.29
CA ASP A 287 -14.54 13.99 -30.83
C ASP A 287 -14.89 13.49 -32.23
N THR A 288 -16.18 13.35 -32.53
CA THR A 288 -16.65 13.09 -33.89
C THR A 288 -17.97 13.79 -34.17
N ASP A 289 -18.15 14.25 -35.40
CA ASP A 289 -19.42 14.73 -35.92
C ASP A 289 -20.29 13.59 -36.49
N ASN A 290 -19.75 12.36 -36.55
CA ASN A 290 -20.48 11.18 -36.97
C ASN A 290 -21.29 10.60 -35.80
N ALA A 291 -22.59 10.89 -35.77
CA ALA A 291 -23.50 10.38 -34.74
C ALA A 291 -23.63 8.85 -34.70
N GLU A 292 -23.19 8.14 -35.74
CA GLU A 292 -23.26 6.68 -35.82
C GLU A 292 -22.03 5.97 -35.23
N LEU A 293 -20.94 6.70 -35.01
CA LEU A 293 -19.72 6.21 -34.37
C LEU A 293 -19.74 6.65 -32.90
N GLY A 294 -20.28 5.76 -32.06
CA GLY A 294 -20.24 5.92 -30.62
C GLY A 294 -18.82 5.82 -30.06
N THR A 295 -18.71 6.10 -28.77
CA THR A 295 -17.45 6.08 -28.00
C THR A 295 -16.71 4.75 -28.03
N GLY A 296 -17.44 3.63 -28.21
CA GLY A 296 -16.86 2.29 -28.35
C GLY A 296 -16.09 2.03 -29.65
N HIS A 297 -16.00 3.00 -30.57
CA HIS A 297 -15.26 2.86 -31.83
C HIS A 297 -13.97 3.66 -31.91
N MET A 298 -13.86 4.76 -31.18
CA MET A 298 -12.67 5.60 -31.19
C MET A 298 -11.93 5.44 -29.86
N GLY A 299 -10.74 4.87 -29.90
CA GLY A 299 -9.95 4.59 -28.70
C GLY A 299 -8.54 5.13 -28.78
N PHE A 300 -7.75 4.69 -27.82
CA PHE A 300 -6.32 4.96 -27.71
C PHE A 300 -5.57 3.67 -27.49
N GLY A 301 -4.33 3.58 -27.98
CA GLY A 301 -3.47 2.42 -27.80
C GLY A 301 -2.05 2.82 -27.46
N LEU A 302 -1.38 2.03 -26.62
CA LEU A 302 -0.01 2.26 -26.19
C LEU A 302 1.01 1.62 -27.14
N GLY A 303 1.79 2.46 -27.83
CA GLY A 303 2.97 2.07 -28.58
C GLY A 303 4.26 2.60 -27.92
N TRP A 304 5.40 1.99 -28.23
CA TRP A 304 6.69 2.50 -27.82
C TRP A 304 7.82 1.98 -28.71
N SER A 305 8.98 2.65 -28.69
CA SER A 305 10.21 2.15 -29.29
C SER A 305 11.47 2.56 -28.53
N SER A 306 12.46 1.68 -28.50
CA SER A 306 13.79 1.93 -27.94
C SER A 306 14.83 1.12 -28.72
N GLY A 307 15.74 1.82 -29.39
CA GLY A 307 16.68 1.20 -30.31
C GLY A 307 15.96 0.41 -31.41
N SER A 308 16.26 -0.88 -31.52
CA SER A 308 15.62 -1.79 -32.49
C SER A 308 14.32 -2.45 -32.00
N THR A 309 13.95 -2.23 -30.74
CA THR A 309 12.76 -2.84 -30.14
C THR A 309 11.61 -1.85 -30.22
N SER A 310 10.44 -2.32 -30.62
CA SER A 310 9.22 -1.51 -30.65
C SER A 310 7.99 -2.34 -30.37
N LYS A 311 6.95 -1.69 -29.89
CA LYS A 311 5.59 -2.21 -29.73
C LYS A 311 4.64 -1.28 -30.45
N THR A 312 3.78 -1.83 -31.28
CA THR A 312 2.63 -1.14 -31.88
C THR A 312 1.37 -1.78 -31.29
N PRO A 313 0.40 -1.00 -30.81
CA PRO A 313 -0.79 -1.56 -30.17
C PRO A 313 -1.66 -2.32 -31.17
N ASP A 314 -2.32 -3.38 -30.68
CA ASP A 314 -3.34 -4.11 -31.41
C ASP A 314 -4.77 -3.79 -30.93
N GLU A 315 -5.78 -4.42 -31.54
CA GLU A 315 -7.20 -4.17 -31.23
C GLU A 315 -7.56 -4.51 -29.78
N SER A 316 -6.94 -5.53 -29.19
CA SER A 316 -7.22 -5.95 -27.83
C SER A 316 -6.64 -5.01 -26.77
N GLU A 317 -5.68 -4.18 -27.18
CA GLU A 317 -5.01 -3.18 -26.35
C GLU A 317 -5.62 -1.78 -26.48
N ALA A 318 -6.66 -1.63 -27.31
CA ALA A 318 -7.36 -0.37 -27.50
C ALA A 318 -8.27 -0.05 -26.30
N VAL A 319 -8.10 1.15 -25.76
CA VAL A 319 -8.89 1.66 -24.64
C VAL A 319 -9.82 2.74 -25.14
N PHE A 320 -11.11 2.53 -24.95
CA PHE A 320 -12.17 3.43 -25.43
C PHE A 320 -12.66 4.31 -24.28
N PRO A 321 -12.74 5.64 -24.47
CA PRO A 321 -13.36 6.51 -23.46
C PRO A 321 -14.84 6.15 -23.32
N GLU A 322 -15.42 6.30 -22.13
CA GLU A 322 -16.84 6.02 -21.91
C GLU A 322 -17.73 7.09 -22.57
N THR A 323 -17.26 8.33 -22.59
CA THR A 323 -17.97 9.52 -23.04
C THR A 323 -17.17 10.27 -24.11
N ALA A 324 -17.84 10.63 -25.22
CA ALA A 324 -17.22 11.44 -26.27
C ALA A 324 -17.17 12.90 -25.82
N SER A 325 -16.23 13.64 -26.38
CA SER A 325 -16.05 15.08 -26.18
C SER A 325 -15.73 15.53 -24.76
N GLU A 326 -15.46 14.59 -23.85
CA GLU A 326 -15.04 14.87 -22.48
C GLU A 326 -13.65 14.28 -22.24
N PHE A 327 -12.78 15.07 -21.62
CA PHE A 327 -11.47 14.57 -21.19
C PHE A 327 -11.64 13.60 -20.03
N ARG A 328 -11.02 12.43 -20.17
CA ARG A 328 -10.96 11.38 -19.17
C ARG A 328 -9.54 10.87 -19.05
N MET A 329 -9.19 10.37 -17.88
CA MET A 329 -7.96 9.61 -17.69
C MET A 329 -8.18 8.19 -18.18
N LEU A 330 -7.42 7.79 -19.20
CA LEU A 330 -7.42 6.46 -19.78
C LEU A 330 -6.21 5.70 -19.27
N ASP A 331 -6.44 4.49 -18.82
CA ASP A 331 -5.39 3.56 -18.42
C ASP A 331 -5.01 2.70 -19.61
N LEU A 332 -3.86 3.00 -20.24
CA LEU A 332 -3.40 2.29 -21.44
C LEU A 332 -2.56 1.04 -21.11
N GLY A 333 -2.54 0.64 -19.84
CA GLY A 333 -1.83 -0.53 -19.36
C GLY A 333 -0.41 -0.23 -18.90
N GLU A 334 0.40 -1.29 -18.83
CA GLU A 334 1.71 -1.26 -18.20
C GLU A 334 2.86 -1.19 -19.20
N LEU A 335 3.93 -0.53 -18.78
CA LEU A 335 5.17 -0.34 -19.52
C LEU A 335 6.36 -0.64 -18.61
N THR A 336 7.20 -1.60 -18.99
CA THR A 336 8.46 -1.87 -18.31
C THR A 336 9.60 -1.22 -19.07
N LEU A 337 10.25 -0.23 -18.45
CA LEU A 337 11.42 0.43 -18.98
C LEU A 337 12.69 -0.26 -18.43
N PRO A 338 13.56 -0.77 -19.30
CA PRO A 338 14.78 -1.43 -18.84
C PRO A 338 15.70 -0.43 -18.14
N PRO A 339 16.52 -0.88 -17.17
CA PRO A 339 17.57 -0.03 -16.60
C PRO A 339 18.58 0.32 -17.69
N THR A 340 18.57 1.58 -18.12
CA THR A 340 19.50 2.12 -19.10
C THR A 340 20.81 2.53 -18.42
N ALA A 341 21.65 1.56 -18.09
CA ALA A 341 23.06 1.85 -17.84
C ALA A 341 23.72 2.11 -19.20
N VAL A 342 23.90 3.38 -19.57
CA VAL A 342 24.61 3.77 -20.79
C VAL A 342 26.10 3.68 -20.50
N PRO A 343 26.88 2.82 -21.18
CA PRO A 343 28.32 2.77 -20.98
C PRO A 343 28.96 4.11 -21.35
N GLU A 344 30.02 4.49 -20.63
CA GLU A 344 30.76 5.73 -20.90
C GLU A 344 31.22 5.77 -22.37
N GLY A 345 30.92 6.88 -23.06
CA GLY A 345 31.29 7.09 -24.48
C GLY A 345 30.27 6.61 -25.53
N TYR A 346 29.12 6.07 -25.13
CA TYR A 346 28.02 5.73 -26.06
C TYR A 346 26.94 6.81 -26.06
N ALA A 347 26.38 7.09 -27.23
CA ALA A 347 25.15 7.89 -27.32
C ALA A 347 24.04 7.13 -26.62
N ALA A 348 23.39 7.79 -25.67
CA ALA A 348 22.32 7.16 -24.94
C ALA A 348 21.14 6.87 -25.88
N PRO A 349 20.48 5.71 -25.75
CA PRO A 349 19.33 5.39 -26.56
C PRO A 349 18.20 6.40 -26.24
N GLU A 350 17.46 6.81 -27.26
CA GLU A 350 16.18 7.50 -27.05
C GLU A 350 15.09 6.45 -26.77
N PHE A 351 14.18 6.80 -25.88
CA PHE A 351 12.93 6.07 -25.69
C PHE A 351 11.78 6.90 -26.26
N ASN A 352 11.01 6.33 -27.18
CA ASN A 352 9.83 6.97 -27.73
C ASN A 352 8.58 6.28 -27.19
N LEU A 353 7.72 7.04 -26.54
CA LEU A 353 6.39 6.63 -26.12
C LEU A 353 5.37 7.15 -27.14
N ASP A 354 4.57 6.27 -27.73
CA ASP A 354 3.61 6.62 -28.79
C ASP A 354 2.18 6.37 -28.31
N ILE A 355 1.37 7.42 -28.20
CA ILE A 355 -0.06 7.31 -27.89
C ILE A 355 -0.83 7.31 -29.21
N HIS A 356 -1.25 6.12 -29.64
CA HIS A 356 -1.95 5.94 -30.90
C HIS A 356 -3.43 6.27 -30.76
N GLY A 357 -4.00 7.03 -31.70
CA GLY A 357 -5.44 7.06 -31.91
C GLY A 357 -5.87 5.78 -32.62
N THR A 358 -6.90 5.11 -32.12
CA THR A 358 -7.41 3.86 -32.70
C THR A 358 -8.85 4.00 -33.16
N LEU A 359 -9.20 3.26 -34.21
CA LEU A 359 -10.56 3.11 -34.71
C LEU A 359 -10.88 1.61 -34.83
N SER A 360 -11.84 1.13 -34.04
CA SER A 360 -12.35 -0.25 -34.15
C SER A 360 -13.54 -0.30 -35.12
N GLY A 361 -13.63 -1.40 -35.87
CA GLY A 361 -14.61 -1.58 -36.92
C GLY A 361 -16.04 -1.66 -36.38
N GLY A 362 -16.71 -0.51 -36.22
CA GLY A 362 -18.16 -0.45 -36.23
C GLY A 362 -18.63 -0.97 -37.58
N GLY A 363 -19.30 -2.13 -37.58
CA GLY A 363 -19.57 -2.94 -38.78
C GLY A 363 -19.95 -2.11 -40.00
N ALA A 364 -19.42 -2.49 -41.17
CA ALA A 364 -19.50 -1.75 -42.45
C ALA A 364 -20.66 -0.76 -42.56
N LYS A 365 -20.38 0.52 -42.30
CA LYS A 365 -21.33 1.61 -42.54
C LYS A 365 -20.84 2.40 -43.73
N ASN A 366 -21.70 2.50 -44.74
CA ASN A 366 -21.47 3.35 -45.90
C ASN A 366 -22.03 4.73 -45.56
N ASP A 367 -21.16 5.59 -45.06
CA ASP A 367 -21.48 7.00 -44.90
C ASP A 367 -20.77 7.80 -46.01
N ALA A 368 -21.56 8.50 -46.82
CA ALA A 368 -21.07 9.30 -47.93
C ALA A 368 -20.64 10.71 -47.49
N GLY A 369 -20.86 11.07 -46.22
CA GLY A 369 -20.47 12.35 -45.64
C GLY A 369 -18.96 12.47 -45.39
N ALA A 370 -18.46 13.71 -45.42
CA ALA A 370 -17.17 14.02 -44.84
C ALA A 370 -17.34 14.10 -43.32
N HIS A 371 -16.61 13.26 -42.59
CA HIS A 371 -16.66 13.21 -41.12
C HIS A 371 -15.30 13.59 -40.55
N HIS A 372 -15.36 14.26 -39.41
CA HIS A 372 -14.23 14.64 -38.60
C HIS A 372 -14.09 13.65 -37.44
N PHE A 373 -12.89 13.08 -37.32
CA PHE A 373 -12.48 12.21 -36.22
C PHE A 373 -11.30 12.86 -35.53
N ARG A 374 -11.43 13.15 -34.26
CA ARG A 374 -10.41 13.88 -33.51
C ARG A 374 -10.05 13.11 -32.25
N TRP A 375 -8.75 12.94 -32.07
CA TRP A 375 -8.15 12.43 -30.84
C TRP A 375 -7.36 13.59 -30.23
N SER A 376 -7.61 13.88 -28.97
CA SER A 376 -6.88 14.92 -28.25
C SER A 376 -6.22 14.29 -27.02
N VAL A 377 -4.91 14.48 -26.88
CA VAL A 377 -4.13 14.06 -25.71
C VAL A 377 -3.66 15.31 -24.99
N ASP A 378 -3.98 15.42 -23.71
CA ASP A 378 -3.64 16.58 -22.90
C ASP A 378 -2.36 16.33 -22.10
N CYS A 379 -2.32 15.25 -21.33
CA CYS A 379 -1.13 14.86 -20.57
C CYS A 379 -0.94 13.35 -20.55
N VAL A 380 0.31 12.94 -20.35
CA VAL A 380 0.72 11.55 -20.17
C VAL A 380 1.43 11.43 -18.83
N THR A 381 0.97 10.50 -17.99
CA THR A 381 1.58 10.19 -16.69
C THR A 381 2.12 8.77 -16.72
N LEU A 382 3.40 8.62 -16.38
CA LEU A 382 4.05 7.33 -16.15
C LEU A 382 4.01 7.02 -14.66
N LEU A 383 2.92 6.45 -14.17
CA LEU A 383 2.78 6.13 -12.75
C LEU A 383 3.72 4.97 -12.37
N PRO A 384 4.66 5.12 -11.42
CA PRO A 384 5.61 4.06 -11.10
C PRO A 384 4.94 3.00 -10.23
N ILE A 385 4.88 1.76 -10.71
CA ILE A 385 4.18 0.65 -10.04
C ILE A 385 5.13 -0.46 -9.60
N ASP A 386 6.44 -0.15 -9.58
CA ASP A 386 7.52 -1.07 -9.18
C ASP A 386 7.43 -1.46 -7.71
N GLU A 387 6.96 -0.57 -6.84
CA GLU A 387 6.78 -0.83 -5.40
C GLU A 387 5.33 -1.14 -5.00
N GLY A 388 4.43 -1.25 -5.98
CA GLY A 388 3.01 -1.46 -5.78
C GLY A 388 2.16 -0.29 -6.25
N GLU A 389 0.88 -0.58 -6.43
CA GLU A 389 -0.13 0.33 -6.93
C GLU A 389 -1.47 -0.02 -6.31
N VAL A 390 -2.26 1.00 -6.03
CA VAL A 390 -3.65 0.90 -5.61
C VAL A 390 -4.50 1.71 -6.58
N VAL A 391 -5.48 1.08 -7.20
CA VAL A 391 -6.48 1.76 -8.05
C VAL A 391 -7.82 1.71 -7.35
N VAL A 392 -8.23 2.83 -6.75
CA VAL A 392 -9.51 2.95 -6.05
C VAL A 392 -10.58 3.44 -7.03
N SER A 393 -11.68 2.71 -7.13
CA SER A 393 -12.82 3.14 -7.95
C SER A 393 -13.86 3.86 -7.10
N GLY A 394 -14.55 4.83 -7.71
CA GLY A 394 -15.74 5.43 -7.13
C GLY A 394 -15.49 6.45 -6.01
N VAL A 395 -14.31 7.05 -5.92
CA VAL A 395 -13.99 8.06 -4.90
C VAL A 395 -14.84 9.31 -5.11
N GLY A 396 -15.77 9.55 -4.19
CA GLY A 396 -16.67 10.69 -4.18
C GLY A 396 -15.98 12.04 -3.96
N PRO A 397 -16.73 13.14 -4.04
CA PRO A 397 -16.18 14.49 -3.90
C PRO A 397 -15.85 14.87 -2.44
N SER A 398 -16.48 14.23 -1.47
CA SER A 398 -16.26 14.46 -0.03
C SER A 398 -15.56 13.31 0.67
N GLU A 399 -15.31 12.22 -0.05
CA GLU A 399 -14.63 11.04 0.48
C GLU A 399 -13.12 11.27 0.48
N ARG A 400 -12.41 10.52 1.32
CA ARG A 400 -10.95 10.58 1.43
C ARG A 400 -10.40 9.16 1.41
N ILE A 401 -9.15 9.02 0.99
CA ILE A 401 -8.45 7.73 1.02
C ILE A 401 -7.44 7.74 2.14
N LEU A 402 -7.47 6.70 2.98
CA LEU A 402 -6.46 6.42 3.98
C LEU A 402 -5.63 5.23 3.53
N LEU A 403 -4.35 5.47 3.26
CA LEU A 403 -3.35 4.43 3.11
C LEU A 403 -2.84 4.09 4.50
N ASP A 404 -3.31 2.96 5.04
CA ASP A 404 -2.92 2.49 6.35
C ASP A 404 -1.81 1.46 6.23
N THR A 405 -0.58 1.87 6.55
CA THR A 405 0.56 0.95 6.55
C THR A 405 0.97 0.55 7.96
N LEU A 406 0.27 1.05 8.99
CA LEU A 406 0.57 0.78 10.39
C LEU A 406 -0.09 -0.48 10.93
N SER A 407 -1.22 -0.90 10.36
CA SER A 407 -1.98 -2.01 10.92
C SER A 407 -1.20 -3.34 10.88
N GLU A 408 -1.30 -4.11 11.96
CA GLU A 408 -0.71 -5.46 12.05
C GLU A 408 -1.28 -6.43 11.00
N ALA A 409 -2.50 -6.14 10.49
CA ALA A 409 -3.14 -6.90 9.43
C ALA A 409 -2.47 -6.68 8.05
N GLY A 410 -1.51 -5.77 7.94
CA GLY A 410 -0.81 -5.41 6.72
C GLY A 410 -1.23 -4.06 6.14
N PRO A 411 -0.61 -3.63 5.02
CA PRO A 411 -1.00 -2.40 4.36
C PRO A 411 -2.43 -2.51 3.82
N GLY A 412 -3.28 -1.55 4.19
CA GLY A 412 -4.69 -1.47 3.81
C GLY A 412 -5.03 -0.12 3.21
N VAL A 413 -6.12 -0.09 2.44
CA VAL A 413 -6.66 1.12 1.83
C VAL A 413 -8.08 1.25 2.33
N TYR A 414 -8.38 2.37 3.00
CA TYR A 414 -9.67 2.61 3.61
C TYR A 414 -10.30 3.86 3.03
N MET A 415 -11.62 3.86 2.96
CA MET A 415 -12.40 5.04 2.60
C MET A 415 -12.83 5.75 3.86
N LEU A 416 -12.61 7.07 3.90
CA LEU A 416 -13.10 7.94 4.95
C LEU A 416 -14.20 8.84 4.39
N ASP A 417 -15.14 9.23 5.24
CA ASP A 417 -16.06 10.32 4.93
C ASP A 417 -15.41 11.71 5.14
N GLY A 418 -16.19 12.77 4.87
CA GLY A 418 -15.74 14.16 5.05
C GLY A 418 -15.46 14.55 6.51
N SER A 419 -15.78 13.69 7.48
CA SER A 419 -15.53 13.87 8.92
C SER A 419 -14.41 12.94 9.44
N ASP A 420 -13.59 12.37 8.55
CA ASP A 420 -12.52 11.42 8.87
C ASP A 420 -13.00 10.12 9.54
N THR A 421 -14.28 9.76 9.39
CA THR A 421 -14.78 8.47 9.88
C THR A 421 -14.52 7.38 8.84
N VAL A 422 -13.91 6.26 9.27
CA VAL A 422 -13.68 5.10 8.42
C VAL A 422 -15.01 4.47 8.01
N LEU A 423 -15.32 4.53 6.71
CA LEU A 423 -16.49 3.90 6.11
C LEU A 423 -16.29 2.38 5.92
N GLY A 424 -15.04 1.98 5.69
CA GLY A 424 -14.65 0.58 5.49
C GLY A 424 -13.40 0.48 4.61
N PRO A 425 -12.95 -0.76 4.31
CA PRO A 425 -11.93 -0.97 3.29
C PRO A 425 -12.44 -0.47 1.94
N ALA A 426 -11.57 0.21 1.19
CA ALA A 426 -11.88 0.64 -0.17
C ALA A 426 -11.92 -0.57 -1.11
N ASP A 427 -12.75 -0.53 -2.15
CA ASP A 427 -12.65 -1.46 -3.27
C ASP A 427 -11.53 -0.97 -4.20
N PHE A 428 -10.45 -1.75 -4.28
CA PHE A 428 -9.27 -1.36 -5.05
C PHE A 428 -8.66 -2.54 -5.82
N GLU A 429 -8.05 -2.20 -6.97
CA GLU A 429 -7.21 -3.11 -7.74
C GLU A 429 -5.73 -2.88 -7.42
N GLY A 430 -4.90 -3.89 -7.65
CA GLY A 430 -3.45 -3.83 -7.43
C GLY A 430 -3.00 -4.42 -6.10
N ALA A 431 -1.86 -3.94 -5.59
CA ALA A 431 -1.24 -4.42 -4.36
C ALA A 431 -0.90 -3.21 -3.46
N PRO A 432 -1.45 -3.16 -2.23
CA PRO A 432 -1.16 -2.07 -1.32
C PRO A 432 0.30 -2.14 -0.89
N PHE A 433 0.91 -0.96 -0.78
CA PHE A 433 2.33 -0.81 -0.50
C PHE A 433 2.56 -0.24 0.90
N ARG A 434 3.74 -0.50 1.47
CA ARG A 434 4.16 0.08 2.74
C ARG A 434 4.79 1.44 2.50
N ILE A 435 4.44 2.40 3.34
CA ILE A 435 5.01 3.74 3.33
C ILE A 435 5.96 3.80 4.51
N GLY A 436 7.26 3.79 4.20
CA GLY A 436 8.32 3.80 5.20
C GLY A 436 9.27 4.98 5.07
N PRO A 437 10.35 4.99 5.88
CA PRO A 437 11.32 6.07 6.00
C PRO A 437 12.27 6.23 4.79
N GLU A 438 12.16 5.38 3.78
CA GLU A 438 13.10 5.24 2.67
C GLU A 438 13.09 6.37 1.61
N ASP A 439 12.90 7.63 2.00
CA ASP A 439 12.73 8.75 1.05
C ASP A 439 11.64 8.40 0.03
N THR A 440 10.40 8.36 0.52
CA THR A 440 9.25 7.88 -0.25
C THR A 440 8.59 9.03 -1.02
N ARG A 441 8.19 8.79 -2.26
CA ARG A 441 7.27 9.62 -3.03
C ARG A 441 6.00 8.83 -3.33
N VAL A 442 4.85 9.42 -3.02
CA VAL A 442 3.53 8.87 -3.33
C VAL A 442 2.96 9.65 -4.50
N TYR A 443 2.65 8.97 -5.59
CA TYR A 443 2.06 9.53 -6.80
C TYR A 443 0.56 9.29 -6.78
N VAL A 444 -0.23 10.30 -7.15
CA VAL A 444 -1.69 10.17 -7.22
C VAL A 444 -2.21 10.81 -8.48
N VAL A 445 -3.08 10.08 -9.18
CA VAL A 445 -3.79 10.54 -10.37
C VAL A 445 -5.28 10.27 -10.17
N ARG A 446 -6.15 11.21 -10.55
CA ARG A 446 -7.60 11.07 -10.47
C ARG A 446 -8.23 11.44 -11.81
N ASP A 447 -9.28 10.72 -12.21
CA ASP A 447 -9.87 10.80 -13.56
C ASP A 447 -10.42 12.18 -13.97
N ASP A 448 -10.97 12.95 -13.03
CA ASP A 448 -11.62 14.24 -13.31
C ASP A 448 -10.72 15.46 -13.17
N VAL A 449 -9.46 15.26 -12.79
CA VAL A 449 -8.58 16.38 -12.53
C VAL A 449 -8.03 16.90 -13.85
N SER A 450 -8.58 18.04 -14.30
CA SER A 450 -8.20 18.66 -15.56
C SER A 450 -6.78 19.20 -15.57
N ASP A 451 -6.31 19.60 -14.40
CA ASP A 451 -4.94 19.99 -14.15
C ASP A 451 -4.48 19.25 -12.90
N PRO A 452 -3.58 18.25 -13.00
CA PRO A 452 -3.08 17.49 -11.86
C PRO A 452 -2.48 18.37 -10.76
N SER A 453 -2.10 19.61 -11.09
CA SER A 453 -1.69 20.68 -10.16
C SER A 453 -2.74 21.01 -9.09
N GLY A 454 -4.03 20.78 -9.41
CA GLY A 454 -5.17 21.03 -8.54
C GLY A 454 -5.37 19.96 -7.47
N VAL A 455 -4.75 18.77 -7.59
CA VAL A 455 -4.78 17.76 -6.53
C VAL A 455 -3.93 18.27 -5.38
N LYS A 456 -4.59 18.60 -4.27
CA LYS A 456 -3.91 18.93 -3.03
C LYS A 456 -3.81 17.68 -2.18
N PHE A 457 -2.70 17.56 -1.45
CA PHE A 457 -2.46 16.45 -0.53
C PHE A 457 -2.48 16.99 0.89
N GLY A 458 -3.43 16.51 1.71
CA GLY A 458 -3.39 16.67 3.17
C GLY A 458 -2.80 15.43 3.83
N VAL A 459 -1.48 15.40 4.03
CA VAL A 459 -0.85 14.28 4.75
C VAL A 459 -0.82 14.56 6.25
N GLU A 460 -1.64 13.81 6.97
CA GLU A 460 -1.53 13.65 8.41
C GLU A 460 -0.71 12.37 8.68
N THR A 461 0.60 12.53 8.85
CA THR A 461 1.44 11.41 9.31
C THR A 461 1.17 11.18 10.80
N SER A 462 0.36 10.19 11.11
CA SER A 462 0.33 9.65 12.48
C SER A 462 1.54 8.73 12.65
N LEU A 463 2.61 9.24 13.27
CA LEU A 463 3.77 8.42 13.62
C LEU A 463 3.47 7.70 14.93
N THR A 464 2.96 6.47 14.85
CA THR A 464 3.00 5.58 16.01
C THR A 464 4.33 4.84 15.93
N PRO A 465 5.31 5.10 16.82
CA PRO A 465 6.55 4.34 16.82
C PRO A 465 6.20 2.86 16.97
N LEU A 466 6.64 2.04 16.01
CA LEU A 466 6.68 0.60 16.15
C LEU A 466 7.45 0.32 17.44
N THR A 467 6.74 -0.04 18.51
CA THR A 467 7.36 -0.56 19.72
C THR A 467 8.21 -1.74 19.27
N ALA A 468 9.53 -1.60 19.39
CA ALA A 468 10.50 -2.56 18.87
C ALA A 468 10.27 -3.93 19.52
N GLY A 469 9.52 -4.78 18.83
CA GLY A 469 9.36 -6.20 19.10
C GLY A 469 9.78 -6.98 17.87
N PHE A 470 11.08 -7.02 17.62
CA PHE A 470 11.73 -7.97 16.70
C PHE A 470 12.87 -8.68 17.42
#